data_AF-A0A512PEB9-F1
#
_entry.id   AF-A0A512PEB9-F1
#
_cell.length_a   1.000
_cell.length_b   1.000
_cell.length_c   1.000
_cell.angle_alpha   90.00
_cell.angle_beta   90.00
_cell.angle_gamma   90.00
#
_symmetry.space_group_name_H-M   'P 1'
#
loop_
_entity.id
_entity.type
_entity.pdbx_description
1 polymer ?
#
loop_
_entity_poly.entity_id
_entity_poly.type
_entity_poly.pdbx_seq_one_letter_code
_entity_poly.pdbx_strand_id
1 'polypeptide(L)'
;MTTSTAPSTRRRASVALAVIAVSLSSVLLSGCTSDGTADDAATSTAPADASPSTAAGTQAGTDVRATVGPLLLGVPDYWQVGESADGITLVQAAGCSHGQACPTFAVLQGEAIAAGFDGSQAYTQDGTGCPNGLTPQAGDGQPQVTEIVIDGVDGTLSTFEVACASAEGEVQLSVPQTQWSLPDAPGGAVLVVDRWSFDGLGSRIAGAAWATGEQ
;
A
#
# COMPACT_ATOMS: atom_id res chain seq x y z
N MET A 1 11.65 -54.14 -31.75
CA MET A 1 10.42 -54.90 -31.49
C MET A 1 9.53 -54.04 -30.60
N THR A 2 8.34 -53.71 -31.12
CA THR A 2 7.06 -53.31 -30.50
C THR A 2 7.01 -53.31 -28.96
N THR A 3 6.43 -52.32 -28.26
CA THR A 3 5.02 -51.88 -28.36
C THR A 3 4.77 -50.48 -27.80
N SER A 4 3.82 -49.80 -28.46
CA SER A 4 3.11 -48.57 -28.07
C SER A 4 2.00 -48.85 -27.05
N THR A 5 1.81 -47.97 -26.05
CA THR A 5 0.52 -47.75 -25.38
C THR A 5 0.39 -46.29 -24.89
N ALA A 6 -0.59 -45.56 -25.44
CA ALA A 6 -1.04 -44.25 -24.97
C ALA A 6 -2.17 -44.39 -23.94
N PRO A 7 -2.40 -43.38 -23.08
CA PRO A 7 -3.73 -43.09 -22.54
C PRO A 7 -4.13 -41.63 -22.83
N SER A 8 -5.16 -41.43 -23.66
CA SER A 8 -6.56 -41.24 -23.25
C SER A 8 -6.95 -39.76 -23.20
N THR A 9 -7.43 -39.30 -24.35
CA THR A 9 -8.18 -38.05 -24.55
C THR A 9 -9.40 -37.99 -23.62
N ARG A 10 -9.46 -37.02 -22.70
CA ARG A 10 -10.72 -36.64 -22.06
C ARG A 10 -11.24 -35.35 -22.68
N ARG A 11 -12.21 -35.52 -23.58
CA ARG A 11 -13.21 -34.51 -23.91
C ARG A 11 -14.14 -34.33 -22.70
N ARG A 12 -14.28 -33.11 -22.20
CA ARG A 12 -15.49 -32.64 -21.49
C ARG A 12 -15.72 -31.22 -22.00
N ALA A 13 -16.60 -31.07 -22.98
CA ALA A 13 -18.03 -30.81 -22.80
C ALA A 13 -18.25 -29.32 -22.53
N SER A 14 -18.51 -28.61 -23.62
CA SER A 14 -19.07 -27.27 -23.69
C SER A 14 -20.32 -27.18 -22.81
N VAL A 15 -20.39 -26.17 -21.94
CA VAL A 15 -21.65 -25.75 -21.30
C VAL A 15 -22.02 -24.39 -21.85
N ALA A 16 -23.28 -24.33 -22.26
CA ALA A 16 -23.89 -23.30 -23.07
C ALA A 16 -24.20 -22.00 -22.31
N LEU A 17 -24.30 -20.94 -23.10
CA LEU A 17 -25.03 -19.69 -22.87
C LEU A 17 -26.27 -19.84 -21.96
N ALA A 18 -26.42 -18.89 -21.04
CA ALA A 18 -27.72 -18.40 -20.61
C ALA A 18 -27.65 -16.88 -20.39
N VAL A 19 -28.30 -16.15 -21.31
CA VAL A 19 -28.71 -14.75 -21.25
C VAL A 19 -29.72 -14.57 -20.10
N ILE A 20 -29.76 -13.40 -19.42
CA ILE A 20 -31.00 -12.65 -19.06
C ILE A 20 -30.72 -11.36 -18.26
N ALA A 21 -31.31 -10.27 -18.77
CA ALA A 21 -31.91 -9.08 -18.15
C ALA A 21 -31.08 -8.01 -17.40
N VAL A 22 -30.80 -6.94 -18.17
CA VAL A 22 -31.13 -5.53 -17.90
C VAL A 22 -32.06 -5.27 -16.70
N SER A 23 -31.63 -4.39 -15.79
CA SER A 23 -32.54 -3.50 -15.04
C SER A 23 -31.91 -2.12 -14.87
N LEU A 24 -32.51 -1.13 -15.55
CA LEU A 24 -32.30 0.30 -15.34
C LEU A 24 -32.94 0.71 -14.01
N SER A 25 -32.23 1.50 -13.21
CA SER A 25 -32.84 2.40 -12.23
C SER A 25 -32.04 3.70 -12.16
N SER A 26 -32.59 4.72 -12.80
CA SER A 26 -32.21 6.12 -12.67
C SER A 26 -32.84 6.69 -11.40
N VAL A 27 -32.06 7.35 -10.54
CA VAL A 27 -32.58 8.37 -9.61
C VAL A 27 -31.70 9.61 -9.71
N LEU A 28 -32.25 10.61 -10.39
CA LEU A 28 -31.82 12.01 -10.33
C LEU A 28 -32.42 12.64 -9.08
N LEU A 29 -31.62 13.32 -8.26
CA LEU A 29 -32.10 14.47 -7.50
C LEU A 29 -30.97 15.48 -7.24
N SER A 30 -31.20 16.67 -7.80
CA SER A 30 -30.45 17.91 -7.70
C SER A 30 -30.40 18.49 -6.28
N GLY A 31 -29.36 19.28 -6.00
CA GLY A 31 -29.29 20.12 -4.80
C GLY A 31 -28.09 21.07 -4.78
N CYS A 32 -27.95 21.94 -5.78
CA CYS A 32 -27.13 23.16 -5.67
C CYS A 32 -27.98 24.28 -5.07
N THR A 33 -27.57 24.86 -3.95
CA THR A 33 -27.95 26.23 -3.57
C THR A 33 -26.72 26.93 -2.98
N SER A 34 -26.14 27.82 -3.77
CA SER A 34 -25.32 28.93 -3.31
C SER A 34 -26.20 30.17 -3.40
N ASP A 35 -26.33 30.95 -2.32
CA ASP A 35 -26.30 32.42 -2.33
C ASP A 35 -26.46 32.98 -0.91
N GLY A 36 -25.84 34.12 -0.62
CA GLY A 36 -26.05 34.86 0.63
C GLY A 36 -24.86 35.70 1.13
N THR A 37 -24.51 36.76 0.38
CA THR A 37 -23.64 37.87 0.80
C THR A 37 -24.41 38.91 1.64
N ALA A 38 -23.79 39.45 2.71
CA ALA A 38 -23.85 40.85 3.19
C ALA A 38 -23.14 40.92 4.57
N ASP A 39 -21.94 41.51 4.64
CA ASP A 39 -21.66 42.91 5.03
C ASP A 39 -21.70 43.12 6.55
N ASP A 40 -20.53 43.39 7.14
CA ASP A 40 -20.36 44.60 7.93
C ASP A 40 -18.88 44.96 8.09
N ALA A 41 -18.58 46.18 7.68
CA ALA A 41 -17.29 46.83 7.80
C ALA A 41 -17.18 47.55 9.15
N ALA A 42 -16.07 47.39 9.86
CA ALA A 42 -15.58 48.42 10.77
C ALA A 42 -14.05 48.34 10.91
N THR A 43 -13.41 49.39 10.41
CA THR A 43 -11.98 49.71 10.48
C THR A 43 -11.58 50.27 11.86
N SER A 44 -10.26 50.23 12.13
CA SER A 44 -9.48 51.01 13.12
C SER A 44 -9.15 50.23 14.42
N THR A 45 -7.90 50.11 14.92
CA THR A 45 -6.74 51.02 14.88
C THR A 45 -5.45 50.26 15.30
N ALA A 46 -4.42 50.23 14.44
CA ALA A 46 -2.98 50.53 14.68
C ALA A 46 -2.14 49.84 15.82
N PRO A 47 -0.78 49.98 15.86
CA PRO A 47 0.15 48.85 15.98
C PRO A 47 1.07 48.86 17.22
N ALA A 48 1.56 47.68 17.61
CA ALA A 48 2.75 47.41 18.45
C ALA A 48 2.86 45.86 18.49
N ASP A 49 4.00 45.19 18.46
CA ASP A 49 5.34 45.52 18.90
C ASP A 49 6.31 44.58 18.18
N ALA A 50 7.48 45.09 17.81
CA ALA A 50 8.57 44.26 17.34
C ALA A 50 9.29 43.66 18.55
N SER A 51 9.48 42.34 18.55
CA SER A 51 10.57 41.72 19.30
C SER A 51 11.23 40.67 18.42
N PRO A 52 12.52 40.82 18.08
CA PRO A 52 13.24 39.85 17.27
C PRO A 52 13.68 38.69 18.18
N SER A 53 12.96 37.57 18.11
CA SER A 53 13.47 36.32 18.65
C SER A 53 14.44 35.71 17.65
N THR A 54 15.70 36.06 17.85
CA THR A 54 16.88 35.19 17.82
C THR A 54 16.94 34.12 16.72
N ALA A 55 17.85 34.32 15.76
CA ALA A 55 18.40 33.25 14.96
C ALA A 55 19.04 32.18 15.86
N ALA A 56 18.63 30.92 15.70
CA ALA A 56 19.41 29.78 16.13
C ALA A 56 19.10 28.57 15.24
N GLY A 57 20.09 28.23 14.39
CA GLY A 57 20.37 26.86 14.02
C GLY A 57 19.50 26.23 12.93
N THR A 58 20.06 26.14 11.73
CA THR A 58 19.99 24.89 10.97
C THR A 58 20.33 23.73 11.91
N GLN A 59 19.34 22.90 12.24
CA GLN A 59 19.60 21.48 12.47
C GLN A 59 19.10 20.75 11.23
N ALA A 60 20.06 20.27 10.44
CA ALA A 60 19.82 19.16 9.56
C ALA A 60 19.34 17.97 10.41
N GLY A 61 18.15 17.45 10.08
CA GLY A 61 17.66 16.11 10.40
C GLY A 61 17.78 15.67 11.86
N THR A 62 16.82 16.04 12.71
CA THR A 62 16.39 15.08 13.74
C THR A 62 15.62 13.99 12.99
N ASP A 63 16.22 12.80 12.88
CA ASP A 63 15.54 11.61 12.36
C ASP A 63 14.36 11.30 13.29
N VAL A 64 13.19 11.87 13.01
CA VAL A 64 11.96 11.53 13.71
C VAL A 64 11.71 10.07 13.42
N ARG A 65 11.79 9.23 14.46
CA ARG A 65 11.46 7.81 14.36
C ARG A 65 10.05 7.58 14.90
N ALA A 66 9.29 6.77 14.19
CA ALA A 66 7.96 6.36 14.63
C ALA A 66 7.79 4.85 14.44
N THR A 67 6.91 4.28 15.27
CA THR A 67 6.53 2.88 15.19
C THR A 67 5.57 2.70 14.01
N VAL A 68 5.87 1.73 13.15
CA VAL A 68 5.01 1.29 12.04
C VAL A 68 4.88 -0.22 12.14
N GLY A 69 3.78 -0.68 12.73
CA GLY A 69 3.65 -2.08 13.16
C GLY A 69 4.75 -2.43 14.18
N PRO A 70 5.53 -3.51 13.97
CA PRO A 70 6.62 -3.88 14.88
C PRO A 70 7.96 -3.20 14.55
N LEU A 71 8.00 -2.32 13.54
CA LEU A 71 9.22 -1.65 13.10
C LEU A 71 9.32 -0.22 13.65
N LEU A 72 10.50 0.17 14.09
CA LEU A 72 10.85 1.56 14.37
C LEU A 72 11.58 2.15 13.15
N LEU A 73 10.88 3.00 12.39
CA LEU A 73 11.36 3.57 11.13
C LEU A 73 11.65 5.07 11.26
N GLY A 74 12.60 5.59 10.48
CA GLY A 74 12.74 7.03 10.28
C GLY A 74 11.62 7.55 9.38
N VAL A 75 10.69 8.31 9.93
CA VAL A 75 9.47 8.75 9.26
C VAL A 75 9.57 10.25 8.94
N PRO A 76 9.60 10.64 7.65
CA PRO A 76 9.59 12.05 7.27
C PRO A 76 8.21 12.67 7.45
N ASP A 77 8.16 14.00 7.52
CA ASP A 77 6.93 14.77 7.84
C ASP A 77 5.77 14.58 6.86
N TYR A 78 6.07 14.11 5.64
CA TYR A 78 5.07 13.85 4.61
C TYR A 78 4.48 12.43 4.68
N TRP A 79 4.86 11.59 5.65
CA TRP A 79 4.23 10.28 5.85
C TRP A 79 3.13 10.39 6.90
N GLN A 80 2.00 9.76 6.61
CA GLN A 80 0.90 9.58 7.56
C GLN A 80 0.84 8.11 7.93
N VAL A 81 1.26 7.79 9.15
CA VAL A 81 1.16 6.44 9.71
C VAL A 81 -0.24 6.27 10.29
N GLY A 82 -1.02 5.36 9.72
CA GLY A 82 -2.34 5.00 10.22
C GLY A 82 -2.25 4.17 11.50
N GLU A 83 -3.36 4.07 12.22
CA GLU A 83 -3.47 3.15 13.35
C GLU A 83 -3.35 1.70 12.88
N SER A 84 -2.72 0.85 13.71
CA SER A 84 -2.66 -0.58 13.45
C SER A 84 -4.02 -1.21 13.75
N ALA A 85 -4.61 -1.89 12.77
CA ALA A 85 -5.86 -2.63 12.92
C ALA A 85 -5.70 -4.04 12.33
N ASP A 86 -6.16 -5.06 13.06
CA ASP A 86 -6.11 -6.47 12.62
C ASP A 86 -4.72 -6.93 12.14
N GLY A 87 -3.66 -6.45 12.81
CA GLY A 87 -2.27 -6.77 12.46
C GLY A 87 -1.74 -6.06 11.22
N ILE A 88 -2.42 -5.04 10.72
CA ILE A 88 -2.02 -4.25 9.55
C ILE A 88 -1.82 -2.80 9.97
N THR A 89 -0.67 -2.23 9.63
CA THR A 89 -0.39 -0.81 9.73
C THR A 89 -0.21 -0.23 8.34
N LEU A 90 -1.10 0.67 7.92
CA LEU A 90 -1.02 1.33 6.63
C LEU A 90 -0.30 2.67 6.77
N VAL A 91 0.64 2.95 5.87
CA VAL A 91 1.29 4.25 5.77
C VAL A 91 1.00 4.86 4.41
N GLN A 92 0.62 6.13 4.41
CA GLN A 92 0.24 6.87 3.23
C GLN A 92 1.10 8.12 3.07
N ALA A 93 1.44 8.48 1.83
CA ALA A 93 2.06 9.76 1.54
C ALA A 93 1.02 10.89 1.69
N ALA A 94 1.38 11.97 2.37
CA ALA A 94 0.58 13.18 2.47
C ALA A 94 0.55 13.94 1.13
N GLY A 95 -0.46 14.80 0.97
CA GLY A 95 -0.53 15.73 -0.15
C GLY A 95 -1.12 15.17 -1.45
N CYS A 96 -1.64 13.94 -1.46
CA CYS A 96 -2.40 13.48 -2.62
C CYS A 96 -3.73 14.24 -2.75
N SER A 97 -4.14 14.48 -3.99
CA SER A 97 -5.45 15.06 -4.27
C SER A 97 -6.57 14.11 -3.84
N HIS A 98 -7.69 14.69 -3.38
CA HIS A 98 -8.88 13.92 -3.03
C HIS A 98 -9.33 13.03 -4.20
N GLY A 99 -9.59 11.76 -3.93
CA GLY A 99 -10.03 10.78 -4.94
C GLY A 99 -8.92 10.23 -5.84
N GLN A 100 -7.65 10.53 -5.60
CA GLN A 100 -6.52 9.90 -6.28
C GLN A 100 -5.92 8.78 -5.42
N ALA A 101 -5.37 7.74 -6.08
CA ALA A 101 -4.60 6.72 -5.39
C ALA A 101 -3.31 7.33 -4.85
N CYS A 102 -3.18 7.44 -3.53
CA CYS A 102 -1.92 7.78 -2.91
C CYS A 102 -0.94 6.59 -2.98
N PRO A 103 0.37 6.85 -3.12
CA PRO A 103 1.37 5.88 -2.71
C PRO A 103 1.08 5.44 -1.27
N THR A 104 1.13 4.13 -1.04
CA THR A 104 0.96 3.52 0.27
C THR A 104 1.87 2.32 0.41
N PHE A 105 2.24 2.01 1.65
CA PHE A 105 2.78 0.69 1.99
C PHE A 105 2.09 0.17 3.24
N ALA A 106 2.07 -1.15 3.38
CA ALA A 106 1.50 -1.81 4.54
C ALA A 106 2.58 -2.61 5.27
N VAL A 107 2.53 -2.60 6.60
CA VAL A 107 3.28 -3.51 7.46
C VAL A 107 2.28 -4.46 8.10
N LEU A 108 2.43 -5.75 7.81
CA LEU A 108 1.58 -6.82 8.29
C LEU A 108 2.35 -7.65 9.33
N GLN A 109 1.64 -8.11 10.35
CA GLN A 109 2.16 -8.99 11.40
C GLN A 109 1.11 -10.02 11.83
N GLY A 110 1.59 -11.18 12.29
CA GLY A 110 0.73 -12.21 12.87
C GLY A 110 -0.34 -12.71 11.90
N GLU A 111 -1.60 -12.75 12.35
CA GLU A 111 -2.74 -13.30 11.59
C GLU A 111 -3.09 -12.50 10.32
N ALA A 112 -2.58 -11.27 10.18
CA ALA A 112 -2.71 -10.47 8.96
C ALA A 112 -1.98 -11.11 7.76
N ILE A 113 -0.94 -11.89 8.05
CA ILE A 113 -0.20 -12.65 7.06
C ILE A 113 -0.94 -13.98 6.87
N ALA A 114 -1.42 -14.23 5.65
CA ALA A 114 -2.16 -15.44 5.35
C ALA A 114 -1.37 -16.70 5.76
N ALA A 115 -2.05 -17.65 6.40
CA ALA A 115 -1.42 -18.88 6.86
C ALA A 115 -0.76 -19.62 5.67
N GLY A 116 0.54 -19.88 5.78
CA GLY A 116 1.33 -20.51 4.72
C GLY A 116 1.79 -19.56 3.60
N PHE A 117 1.64 -18.24 3.77
CA PHE A 117 2.29 -17.27 2.90
C PHE A 117 3.81 -17.38 3.07
N ASP A 118 4.50 -17.69 1.98
CA ASP A 118 5.94 -17.95 1.93
C ASP A 118 6.73 -16.85 1.22
N GLY A 119 6.06 -15.74 0.86
CA GLY A 119 6.69 -14.63 0.15
C GLY A 119 7.04 -14.92 -1.31
N SER A 120 6.64 -16.07 -1.87
CA SER A 120 6.87 -16.44 -3.28
C SER A 120 5.89 -15.79 -4.26
N GLN A 121 4.83 -15.16 -3.75
CA GLN A 121 3.79 -14.49 -4.52
C GLN A 121 3.59 -13.04 -4.03
N ALA A 122 3.13 -12.18 -4.94
CA ALA A 122 2.73 -10.82 -4.59
C ALA A 122 1.52 -10.87 -3.64
N TYR A 123 1.63 -10.20 -2.51
CA TYR A 123 0.54 -10.02 -1.56
C TYR A 123 -0.44 -8.98 -2.10
N THR A 124 -1.60 -9.45 -2.55
CA THR A 124 -2.73 -8.62 -2.98
C THR A 124 -3.82 -8.71 -1.93
N GLN A 125 -4.08 -7.62 -1.21
CA GLN A 125 -5.20 -7.55 -0.28
C GLN A 125 -6.44 -7.06 -1.02
N ASP A 126 -7.60 -7.62 -0.69
CA ASP A 126 -8.89 -7.11 -1.16
C ASP A 126 -9.05 -5.62 -0.88
N GLY A 127 -9.62 -4.89 -1.84
CA GLY A 127 -9.82 -3.44 -1.74
C GLY A 127 -8.59 -2.58 -2.05
N THR A 128 -7.44 -3.19 -2.31
CA THR A 128 -6.28 -2.46 -2.83
C THR A 128 -6.47 -2.18 -4.32
N GLY A 129 -6.53 -0.91 -4.72
CA GLY A 129 -6.63 -0.52 -6.13
C GLY A 129 -5.26 -0.22 -6.73
N CYS A 130 -5.01 -0.67 -7.96
CA CYS A 130 -3.90 -0.19 -8.78
C CYS A 130 -4.07 1.29 -9.16
N PRO A 131 -3.02 1.94 -9.71
CA PRO A 131 -3.14 3.26 -10.32
C PRO A 131 -4.31 3.33 -11.31
N ASN A 132 -4.91 4.51 -11.44
CA ASN A 132 -6.07 4.78 -12.30
C ASN A 132 -7.36 4.00 -11.94
N GLY A 133 -7.47 3.48 -10.71
CA GLY A 133 -8.66 2.75 -10.26
C GLY A 133 -8.77 1.34 -10.84
N LEU A 134 -7.66 0.80 -11.34
CA LEU A 134 -7.58 -0.57 -11.83
C LEU A 134 -7.54 -1.57 -10.67
N THR A 135 -7.79 -2.85 -10.96
CA THR A 135 -7.73 -3.92 -9.97
C THR A 135 -6.41 -4.70 -10.12
N PRO A 136 -5.66 -4.92 -9.02
CA PRO A 136 -4.47 -5.75 -9.07
C PRO A 136 -4.84 -7.21 -9.31
N GLN A 137 -4.04 -7.89 -10.13
CA GLN A 137 -4.10 -9.31 -10.41
C GLN A 137 -2.71 -9.90 -10.20
N ALA A 138 -2.66 -11.18 -9.80
CA ALA A 138 -1.39 -11.89 -9.72
C ALA A 138 -0.70 -11.87 -11.10
N GLY A 139 0.55 -11.40 -11.14
CA GLY A 139 1.38 -11.51 -12.33
C GLY A 139 1.79 -12.94 -12.61
N ASP A 140 2.15 -13.21 -13.86
CA ASP A 140 2.69 -14.50 -14.33
C ASP A 140 4.23 -14.57 -14.27
N GLY A 141 4.88 -13.45 -13.93
CA GLY A 141 6.33 -13.35 -13.78
C GLY A 141 6.85 -13.95 -12.47
N GLN A 142 8.04 -14.55 -12.54
CA GLN A 142 8.79 -14.92 -11.34
C GLN A 142 9.37 -13.66 -10.67
N PRO A 143 9.32 -13.54 -9.34
CA PRO A 143 9.88 -12.39 -8.65
C PRO A 143 11.40 -12.38 -8.75
N GLN A 144 11.97 -11.17 -8.71
CA GLN A 144 13.37 -11.00 -8.35
C GLN A 144 13.48 -11.11 -6.83
N VAL A 145 14.33 -12.00 -6.33
CA VAL A 145 14.48 -12.25 -4.88
C VAL A 145 15.91 -11.97 -4.45
N THR A 146 16.08 -11.28 -3.33
CA THR A 146 17.37 -10.98 -2.71
C THR A 146 17.30 -11.26 -1.22
N GLU A 147 18.29 -11.97 -0.69
CA GLU A 147 18.43 -12.17 0.76
C GLU A 147 18.84 -10.85 1.42
N ILE A 148 18.24 -10.55 2.56
CA ILE A 148 18.45 -9.30 3.31
C ILE A 148 18.54 -9.59 4.81
N VAL A 149 19.09 -8.63 5.54
CA VAL A 149 19.08 -8.64 7.01
C VAL A 149 18.57 -7.30 7.50
N ILE A 150 17.58 -7.31 8.39
CA ILE A 150 17.03 -6.11 9.03
C ILE A 150 17.18 -6.24 10.53
N ASP A 151 18.02 -5.38 11.12
CA ASP A 151 18.32 -5.37 12.57
C ASP A 151 18.64 -6.77 13.12
N GLY A 152 19.49 -7.51 12.40
CA GLY A 152 19.93 -8.86 12.75
C GLY A 152 18.95 -9.99 12.42
N VAL A 153 17.81 -9.71 11.81
CA VAL A 153 16.82 -10.72 11.37
C VAL A 153 16.97 -10.98 9.88
N ASP A 154 17.16 -12.24 9.51
CA ASP A 154 17.22 -12.68 8.12
C ASP A 154 15.83 -12.59 7.47
N GLY A 155 15.82 -12.24 6.18
CA GLY A 155 14.61 -12.17 5.39
C GLY A 155 14.88 -12.14 3.90
N THR A 156 13.82 -11.90 3.13
CA THR A 156 13.89 -11.79 1.67
C THR A 156 13.22 -10.52 1.19
N LEU A 157 13.90 -9.81 0.28
CA LEU A 157 13.35 -8.76 -0.55
C LEU A 157 12.91 -9.36 -1.89
N SER A 158 11.62 -9.30 -2.19
CA SER A 158 11.04 -9.79 -3.44
C SER A 158 10.42 -8.65 -4.23
N THR A 159 10.73 -8.54 -5.52
CA THR A 159 10.08 -7.59 -6.46
C THR A 159 9.24 -8.36 -7.46
N PHE A 160 7.95 -8.05 -7.51
CA PHE A 160 6.96 -8.66 -8.39
C PHE A 160 6.48 -7.67 -9.44
N GLU A 161 6.17 -8.17 -10.63
CA GLU A 161 5.36 -7.45 -11.59
C GLU A 161 3.89 -7.79 -11.34
N VAL A 162 3.11 -6.83 -10.83
CA VAL A 162 1.68 -6.98 -10.58
C VAL A 162 0.92 -6.44 -11.80
N ALA A 163 0.07 -7.26 -12.40
CA ALA A 163 -0.79 -6.83 -13.48
C ALA A 163 -1.96 -6.01 -12.93
N CYS A 164 -2.30 -4.91 -13.58
CA CYS A 164 -3.42 -4.05 -13.22
C CYS A 164 -4.44 -4.07 -14.36
N ALA A 165 -5.62 -4.60 -14.06
CA ALA A 165 -6.68 -4.84 -15.04
C ALA A 165 -7.89 -3.92 -14.84
N SER A 166 -8.62 -3.69 -15.93
CA SER A 166 -9.90 -2.99 -15.88
C SER A 166 -10.99 -3.87 -15.25
N ALA A 167 -12.19 -3.31 -15.06
CA ALA A 167 -13.35 -4.05 -14.57
C ALA A 167 -13.74 -5.22 -15.49
N GLU A 168 -13.39 -5.15 -16.77
CA GLU A 168 -13.60 -6.20 -17.78
C GLU A 168 -12.51 -7.28 -17.76
N GLY A 169 -11.47 -7.10 -16.94
CA GLY A 169 -10.35 -8.04 -16.81
C GLY A 169 -9.23 -7.86 -17.85
N GLU A 170 -9.26 -6.78 -18.62
CA GLU A 170 -8.17 -6.46 -19.56
C GLU A 170 -7.00 -5.83 -18.81
N VAL A 171 -5.82 -6.45 -18.89
CA VAL A 171 -4.58 -5.90 -18.33
C VAL A 171 -4.22 -4.62 -19.09
N GLN A 172 -4.21 -3.49 -18.38
CA GLN A 172 -3.88 -2.20 -18.97
C GLN A 172 -2.44 -1.78 -18.68
N LEU A 173 -1.88 -2.21 -17.55
CA LEU A 173 -0.51 -1.91 -17.17
C LEU A 173 0.02 -2.94 -16.16
N SER A 174 1.34 -2.98 -16.00
CA SER A 174 2.01 -3.71 -14.92
C SER A 174 2.77 -2.72 -14.04
N VAL A 175 2.77 -2.97 -12.74
CA VAL A 175 3.49 -2.17 -11.75
C VAL A 175 4.39 -3.04 -10.89
N PRO A 176 5.58 -2.53 -10.52
CA PRO A 176 6.40 -3.22 -9.53
C PRO A 176 5.75 -3.15 -8.15
N GLN A 177 5.72 -4.28 -7.46
CA GLN A 177 5.42 -4.39 -6.03
C GLN A 177 6.64 -4.98 -5.32
N THR A 178 7.11 -4.29 -4.28
CA THR A 178 8.27 -4.72 -3.50
C THR A 178 7.79 -5.26 -2.16
N GLN A 179 8.36 -6.37 -1.71
CA GLN A 179 7.98 -7.02 -0.45
C GLN A 179 9.20 -7.42 0.37
N TRP A 180 9.17 -7.14 1.67
CA TRP A 180 10.15 -7.64 2.64
C TRP A 180 9.44 -8.69 3.50
N SER A 181 9.88 -9.94 3.42
CA SER A 181 9.39 -11.04 4.25
C SER A 181 10.43 -11.38 5.30
N LEU A 182 10.04 -11.32 6.57
CA LEU A 182 10.86 -11.56 7.75
C LEU A 182 10.14 -12.61 8.62
N PRO A 183 10.29 -13.91 8.32
CA PRO A 183 9.51 -14.97 8.96
C PRO A 183 9.83 -15.11 10.47
N ASP A 184 11.06 -14.81 10.85
CA ASP A 184 11.59 -14.99 12.22
C ASP A 184 11.74 -13.65 12.97
N ALA A 185 10.94 -12.64 12.59
CA ALA A 185 10.94 -11.35 13.27
C ALA A 185 10.49 -11.44 14.75
N PRO A 186 10.98 -10.55 15.63
CA PRO A 186 10.52 -10.46 17.01
C PRO A 186 9.01 -10.24 17.08
N GLY A 187 8.30 -11.10 17.82
CA GLY A 187 6.84 -11.04 17.92
C GLY A 187 6.08 -11.77 16.81
N GLY A 188 6.79 -12.46 15.90
CA GLY A 188 6.21 -13.26 14.82
C GLY A 188 6.53 -12.71 13.44
N ALA A 189 6.11 -13.45 12.40
CA ALA A 189 6.40 -13.08 11.01
C ALA A 189 5.92 -11.66 10.67
N VAL A 190 6.75 -10.96 9.90
CA VAL A 190 6.47 -9.61 9.40
C VAL A 190 6.57 -9.58 7.88
N LEU A 191 5.60 -8.91 7.26
CA LEU A 191 5.58 -8.65 5.83
C LEU A 191 5.40 -7.16 5.59
N VAL A 192 6.35 -6.53 4.93
CA VAL A 192 6.19 -5.16 4.43
C VAL A 192 5.86 -5.22 2.95
N VAL A 193 4.77 -4.59 2.54
CA VAL A 193 4.31 -4.55 1.15
C VAL A 193 4.31 -3.10 0.66
N ASP A 194 5.25 -2.78 -0.22
CA ASP A 194 5.35 -1.50 -0.89
C ASP A 194 4.60 -1.54 -2.22
N ARG A 195 3.54 -0.73 -2.28
CA ARG A 195 2.67 -0.64 -3.44
C ARG A 195 3.03 0.60 -4.23
N TRP A 196 3.54 0.36 -5.44
CA TRP A 196 3.85 1.39 -6.42
C TRP A 196 5.01 2.30 -6.03
N SER A 197 6.00 1.73 -5.35
CA SER A 197 7.31 2.35 -5.07
C SER A 197 7.22 3.60 -4.20
N PHE A 198 6.91 3.39 -2.93
CA PHE A 198 6.88 4.43 -1.92
C PHE A 198 8.28 5.04 -1.71
N ASP A 199 8.39 6.35 -1.96
CA ASP A 199 9.68 7.01 -2.05
C ASP A 199 10.52 6.86 -0.77
N GLY A 200 11.75 6.39 -0.96
CA GLY A 200 12.73 6.20 0.12
C GLY A 200 12.38 5.15 1.18
N LEU A 201 11.37 4.29 0.94
CA LEU A 201 11.01 3.22 1.86
C LEU A 201 12.13 2.18 2.00
N GLY A 202 12.71 1.73 0.89
CA GLY A 202 13.75 0.69 0.90
C GLY A 202 14.96 1.06 1.78
N SER A 203 15.44 2.30 1.69
CA SER A 203 16.54 2.79 2.55
C SER A 203 16.15 2.87 4.03
N ARG A 204 14.89 3.16 4.33
CA ARG A 204 14.39 3.25 5.71
C ARG A 204 14.16 1.88 6.33
N ILE A 205 13.68 0.91 5.54
CA ILE A 205 13.57 -0.49 5.95
C ILE A 205 14.96 -1.07 6.22
N ALA A 206 15.95 -0.79 5.38
CA ALA A 206 17.33 -1.24 5.60
C ALA A 206 17.96 -0.69 6.89
N GLY A 207 17.53 0.50 7.34
CA GLY A 207 17.94 1.12 8.62
C GLY A 207 16.90 0.98 9.74
N ALA A 208 15.91 0.09 9.57
CA ALA A 208 14.89 -0.15 10.58
C ALA A 208 15.49 -0.81 11.81
N ALA A 209 14.85 -0.60 12.95
CA ALA A 209 15.07 -1.37 14.16
C ALA A 209 13.75 -2.00 14.60
N TRP A 210 13.80 -3.02 15.44
CA TRP A 210 12.59 -3.57 16.03
C TRP A 210 12.06 -2.65 17.12
N ALA A 211 10.76 -2.33 17.07
CA ALA A 211 10.12 -1.63 18.17
C ALA A 211 10.19 -2.55 19.40
N THR A 212 10.87 -2.10 20.46
CA THR A 212 10.88 -2.81 21.74
C THR A 212 9.51 -2.64 22.37
N GLY A 213 8.58 -3.53 22.03
CA GLY A 213 7.30 -3.62 22.71
C GLY A 213 7.47 -4.33 24.05
N GLU A 214 7.19 -3.63 25.15
CA GLU A 214 6.51 -4.29 26.27
C GLU A 214 5.19 -4.81 25.69
N GLN A 215 5.13 -6.11 25.42
CA GLN A 215 3.90 -6.84 25.10
C GLN A 215 3.07 -7.01 26.37
#